data_AF-A0A7S3UJ81-F1
#
_entry.id   AF-A0A7S3UJ81-F1
#
_cell.length_a   1.000
_cell.length_b   1.000
_cell.length_c   1.000
_cell.angle_alpha   90.00
_cell.angle_beta   90.00
_cell.angle_gamma   90.00
#
_symmetry.space_group_name_H-M   'P 1'
#
loop_
_entity.id
_entity.type
_entity.pdbx_description
1 polymer ?
#
loop_
_entity_poly.entity_id
_entity_poly.type
_entity_poly.pdbx_seq_one_letter_code
_entity_poly.pdbx_strand_id
1 'polypeptide(L)'
;NCGFCDRRFREHVALSSSSFLPQTFNRSGFTWQSEVGAFSKGGEVNQNFYKSYAAYIPSCSSDLFLGVCDDDQADESGPKFCGKTIAKAAIRNLLPEMNHYGAAQIILVGGAGIMTYISELAEMLPATAAVSAVCDGCAIQILDQSNVGDSDCSDSDSCAPETTLSQGVPLWRTDLPSSC
;
A
#
# COMPACT_ATOMS: atom_id res chain seq x y z
N ASN A 1 2.18 21.22 6.03
CA ASN A 1 1.94 21.62 4.62
C ASN A 1 2.80 20.74 3.74
N CYS A 2 2.23 20.04 2.76
CA CYS A 2 2.96 19.04 1.96
C CYS A 2 3.49 19.67 0.67
N GLY A 3 4.78 20.03 0.63
CA GLY A 3 5.38 20.73 -0.52
C GLY A 3 5.32 19.95 -1.84
N PHE A 4 5.39 18.61 -1.79
CA PHE A 4 5.42 17.76 -3.00
C PHE A 4 4.06 17.15 -3.38
N CYS A 5 3.04 17.27 -2.53
CA CYS A 5 1.74 16.65 -2.77
C CYS A 5 1.03 17.25 -3.99
N ASP A 6 1.09 18.57 -4.17
CA ASP A 6 0.44 19.26 -5.30
C ASP A 6 1.05 18.86 -6.65
N ARG A 7 2.38 18.68 -6.68
CA ARG A 7 3.07 18.17 -7.88
C ARG A 7 2.66 16.74 -8.16
N ARG A 8 2.69 15.85 -7.15
CA ARG A 8 2.24 14.46 -7.30
C ARG A 8 0.79 14.37 -7.75
N PHE A 9 -0.10 15.21 -7.22
CA PHE A 9 -1.50 15.24 -7.64
C PHE A 9 -1.63 15.62 -9.12
N ARG A 10 -0.83 16.58 -9.62
CA ARG A 10 -0.85 16.98 -11.04
C ARG A 10 -0.26 15.93 -11.97
N GLU A 11 0.85 15.30 -11.58
CA GLU A 11 1.61 14.38 -12.44
C GLU A 11 1.12 12.93 -12.34
N HIS A 12 0.58 12.53 -11.18
CA HIS A 12 0.22 11.16 -10.85
C HIS A 12 -1.13 11.07 -10.12
N VAL A 13 -2.18 11.64 -10.72
CA VAL A 13 -3.53 11.73 -10.13
C VAL A 13 -4.05 10.38 -9.61
N ALA A 14 -3.79 9.28 -10.31
CA ALA A 14 -4.24 7.94 -9.92
C ALA A 14 -3.65 7.42 -8.59
N LEU A 15 -2.56 8.04 -8.12
CA LEU A 15 -1.92 7.72 -6.84
C LEU A 15 -2.38 8.61 -5.68
N SER A 16 -3.26 9.57 -5.97
CA SER A 16 -3.81 10.54 -5.00
C SER A 16 -5.34 10.70 -5.10
N SER A 17 -6.00 10.01 -6.04
CA SER A 17 -7.45 10.06 -6.26
C SER A 17 -7.95 8.81 -6.98
N SER A 18 -9.18 8.40 -6.67
CA SER A 18 -9.87 7.31 -7.34
C SER A 18 -10.63 7.74 -8.61
N SER A 19 -10.77 9.05 -8.88
CA SER A 19 -11.62 9.57 -9.96
C SER A 19 -11.22 9.12 -11.37
N PHE A 20 -9.96 8.71 -11.56
CA PHE A 20 -9.41 8.29 -12.85
C PHE A 20 -9.01 6.81 -12.87
N LEU A 21 -9.40 6.04 -11.86
CA LEU A 21 -9.13 4.61 -11.85
C LEU A 21 -9.99 3.88 -12.91
N PRO A 22 -9.41 2.92 -13.63
CA PRO A 22 -10.19 2.13 -14.58
C PRO A 22 -11.22 1.27 -13.83
N GLN A 23 -12.39 1.07 -14.43
CA GLN A 23 -13.43 0.20 -13.88
C GLN A 23 -12.98 -1.27 -13.83
N THR A 24 -12.10 -1.66 -14.73
CA THR A 24 -11.49 -2.98 -14.77
C THR A 24 -9.99 -2.84 -14.87
N PHE A 25 -9.28 -3.51 -13.96
CA PHE A 25 -7.84 -3.70 -14.09
C PHE A 25 -7.61 -4.88 -15.04
N ASN A 26 -7.75 -4.62 -16.34
CA ASN A 26 -7.36 -5.58 -17.36
C ASN A 26 -5.94 -5.25 -17.82
N ARG A 27 -4.97 -6.05 -17.39
CA ARG A 27 -3.60 -5.97 -17.91
C ARG A 27 -3.51 -6.92 -19.11
N SER A 28 -3.89 -6.42 -20.27
CA SER A 28 -3.71 -7.13 -21.54
C SER A 28 -2.34 -6.80 -22.13
N GLY A 29 -1.49 -7.80 -22.31
CA GLY A 29 -0.21 -7.65 -22.99
C GLY A 29 0.59 -8.95 -23.02
N PHE A 30 1.32 -9.17 -24.11
CA PHE A 30 2.24 -10.29 -24.35
C PHE A 30 3.71 -9.87 -24.19
N THR A 31 3.98 -8.66 -23.69
CA THR A 31 5.35 -8.24 -23.38
C THR A 31 5.64 -8.63 -21.92
N TRP A 32 6.85 -9.12 -21.64
CA TRP A 32 7.37 -9.43 -20.30
C TRP A 32 7.27 -8.26 -19.28
N GLN A 33 6.77 -7.10 -19.70
CA GLN A 33 6.51 -5.88 -18.91
C GLN A 33 5.03 -5.73 -18.49
N SER A 34 4.15 -6.65 -18.90
CA SER A 34 2.69 -6.58 -18.71
C SER A 34 2.13 -7.68 -17.79
N GLU A 35 2.99 -8.36 -17.06
CA GLU A 35 2.60 -9.46 -16.18
C GLU A 35 1.74 -8.96 -15.01
N VAL A 36 0.56 -9.58 -14.83
CA VAL A 36 -0.22 -9.46 -13.59
C VAL A 36 0.41 -10.25 -12.45
N GLY A 37 1.61 -10.82 -12.63
CA GLY A 37 2.39 -11.50 -11.58
C GLY A 37 1.52 -12.42 -10.73
N ALA A 38 1.53 -12.20 -9.42
CA ALA A 38 0.74 -12.95 -8.44
C ALA A 38 -0.79 -12.84 -8.60
N PHE A 39 -1.29 -11.89 -9.40
CA PHE A 39 -2.72 -11.74 -9.72
C PHE A 39 -3.14 -12.50 -10.99
N SER A 40 -2.18 -13.03 -11.78
CA SER A 40 -2.50 -13.78 -13.00
C SER A 40 -3.30 -15.03 -12.69
N LYS A 41 -4.29 -15.36 -13.55
CA LYS A 41 -5.00 -16.65 -13.54
C LYS A 41 -4.39 -17.69 -14.47
N GLY A 42 -3.35 -17.31 -15.23
CA GLY A 42 -2.56 -18.24 -16.03
C GLY A 42 -1.55 -18.95 -15.16
N GLY A 43 -1.64 -20.27 -15.06
CA GLY A 43 -0.73 -21.09 -14.25
C GLY A 43 0.74 -21.04 -14.68
N GLU A 44 1.02 -20.70 -15.94
CA GLU A 44 2.39 -20.51 -16.44
C GLU A 44 3.07 -19.27 -15.85
N VAL A 45 2.30 -18.18 -15.65
CA VAL A 45 2.78 -16.91 -15.10
C VAL A 45 2.69 -16.91 -13.57
N ASN A 46 1.68 -17.56 -13.00
CA ASN A 46 1.42 -17.59 -11.55
C ASN A 46 1.25 -19.02 -11.05
N GLN A 47 2.35 -19.74 -10.96
CA GLN A 47 2.34 -21.15 -10.54
C GLN A 47 1.78 -21.36 -9.13
N ASN A 48 1.91 -20.34 -8.26
CA ASN A 48 1.55 -20.43 -6.85
C ASN A 48 0.07 -20.07 -6.58
N PHE A 49 -0.47 -19.03 -7.21
CA PHE A 49 -1.75 -18.43 -6.81
C PHE A 49 -2.80 -18.35 -7.94
N TYR A 50 -2.57 -18.95 -9.11
CA TYR A 50 -3.49 -18.80 -10.25
C TYR A 50 -4.95 -19.20 -9.99
N LYS A 51 -5.21 -20.09 -9.02
CA LYS A 51 -6.55 -20.52 -8.61
C LYS A 51 -7.14 -19.74 -7.44
N SER A 52 -6.38 -18.88 -6.77
CA SER A 52 -6.90 -18.14 -5.62
C SER A 52 -7.88 -17.06 -6.06
N TYR A 53 -8.72 -16.58 -5.16
CA TYR A 53 -9.31 -15.24 -5.34
C TYR A 53 -8.23 -14.19 -5.10
N ALA A 54 -8.37 -13.01 -5.71
CA ALA A 54 -7.41 -11.94 -5.52
C ALA A 54 -8.14 -10.60 -5.45
N ALA A 55 -7.71 -9.77 -4.51
CA ALA A 55 -8.20 -8.41 -4.34
C ALA A 55 -7.01 -7.45 -4.45
N TYR A 56 -7.17 -6.40 -5.23
CA TYR A 56 -6.16 -5.35 -5.38
C TYR A 56 -6.69 -4.07 -4.74
N ILE A 57 -5.90 -3.49 -3.84
CA ILE A 57 -6.21 -2.21 -3.19
C ILE A 57 -5.24 -1.17 -3.78
N PRO A 58 -5.70 -0.26 -4.66
CA PRO A 58 -4.85 0.78 -5.20
C PRO A 58 -4.31 1.70 -4.12
N SER A 59 -3.03 2.06 -4.19
CA SER A 59 -2.47 3.12 -3.35
C SER A 59 -2.95 4.48 -3.83
N CYS A 60 -3.86 5.12 -3.08
CA CYS A 60 -4.35 6.47 -3.36
C CYS A 60 -4.11 7.48 -2.23
N SER A 61 -3.46 7.06 -1.13
CA SER A 61 -3.26 7.88 0.07
C SER A 61 -1.89 8.57 0.13
N SER A 62 -0.90 8.09 -0.62
CA SER A 62 0.47 8.66 -0.64
C SER A 62 1.18 8.72 0.73
N ASP A 63 0.87 7.79 1.62
CA ASP A 63 1.34 7.74 3.02
C ASP A 63 1.90 6.37 3.44
N LEU A 64 2.36 5.57 2.47
CA LEU A 64 2.83 4.20 2.67
C LEU A 64 1.80 3.28 3.36
N PHE A 65 0.50 3.60 3.27
CA PHE A 65 -0.58 2.93 3.99
C PHE A 65 -0.58 3.17 5.52
N LEU A 66 0.07 4.21 6.03
CA LEU A 66 0.19 4.44 7.48
C LEU A 66 -0.86 5.40 8.05
N GLY A 67 -1.38 6.33 7.25
CA GLY A 67 -2.24 7.40 7.73
C GLY A 67 -3.62 6.94 8.20
N VAL A 68 -4.16 7.61 9.22
CA VAL A 68 -5.49 7.35 9.79
C VAL A 68 -6.36 8.57 9.54
N CYS A 69 -7.52 8.34 8.92
CA CYS A 69 -8.52 9.39 8.72
C CYS A 69 -9.56 9.34 9.84
N ASP A 70 -9.65 10.45 10.57
CA ASP A 70 -10.69 10.73 11.54
C ASP A 70 -11.75 11.67 10.96
N ASP A 71 -13.00 11.49 11.39
CA ASP A 71 -14.15 12.27 10.93
C ASP A 71 -14.04 13.77 11.28
N ASP A 72 -13.29 14.12 12.33
CA ASP A 72 -13.03 15.49 12.76
C ASP A 72 -12.17 16.30 11.77
N GLN A 73 -11.63 15.66 10.74
CA GLN A 73 -10.76 16.27 9.72
C GLN A 73 -11.49 16.54 8.39
N ALA A 74 -12.82 16.62 8.41
CA ALA A 74 -13.63 16.98 7.25
C ALA A 74 -13.34 18.40 6.71
N ASP A 75 -12.81 19.29 7.55
CA ASP A 75 -12.76 20.74 7.31
C ASP A 75 -11.38 21.29 6.89
N GLU A 76 -10.35 20.44 6.75
CA GLU A 76 -9.04 20.87 6.25
C GLU A 76 -8.96 20.78 4.72
N SER A 77 -8.69 21.90 4.05
CA SER A 77 -8.56 22.04 2.59
C SER A 77 -7.33 21.34 1.97
N GLY A 78 -6.65 20.47 2.71
CA GLY A 78 -5.42 19.79 2.33
C GLY A 78 -5.60 18.32 1.94
N PRO A 79 -4.52 17.65 1.48
CA PRO A 79 -4.55 16.22 1.19
C PRO A 79 -4.83 15.40 2.46
N LYS A 80 -5.59 14.31 2.30
CA LYS A 80 -5.87 13.35 3.37
C LYS A 80 -5.03 12.10 3.21
N PHE A 81 -4.39 11.69 4.29
CA PHE A 81 -3.55 10.50 4.37
C PHE A 81 -4.34 9.42 5.14
N CYS A 82 -5.06 8.58 4.41
CA CYS A 82 -6.01 7.61 4.97
C CYS A 82 -5.59 6.15 4.83
N GLY A 83 -4.32 5.87 4.53
CA GLY A 83 -3.85 4.57 4.09
C GLY A 83 -4.24 3.40 5.01
N LYS A 84 -4.00 3.51 6.31
CA LYS A 84 -4.34 2.47 7.30
C LYS A 84 -5.86 2.29 7.41
N THR A 85 -6.61 3.40 7.38
CA THR A 85 -8.09 3.37 7.36
C THR A 85 -8.62 2.66 6.11
N ILE A 86 -8.05 2.94 4.94
CA ILE A 86 -8.41 2.31 3.67
C ILE A 86 -8.15 0.80 3.72
N ALA A 87 -6.96 0.37 4.18
CA ALA A 87 -6.63 -1.05 4.29
C ALA A 87 -7.62 -1.80 5.20
N LYS A 88 -7.94 -1.24 6.37
CA LYS A 88 -8.92 -1.83 7.30
C LYS A 88 -10.32 -1.88 6.69
N ALA A 89 -10.76 -0.82 6.01
CA ALA A 89 -12.05 -0.77 5.34
C ALA A 89 -12.14 -1.80 4.20
N ALA A 90 -11.08 -1.97 3.42
CA ALA A 90 -11.02 -2.96 2.36
C ALA A 90 -11.19 -4.39 2.90
N ILE A 91 -10.51 -4.75 4.00
CA ILE A 91 -10.71 -6.06 4.64
C ILE A 91 -12.15 -6.23 5.09
N ARG A 92 -12.71 -5.25 5.83
CA ARG A 92 -14.12 -5.33 6.30
C ARG A 92 -15.11 -5.56 5.17
N ASN A 93 -14.90 -4.88 4.04
CA ASN A 93 -15.78 -5.01 2.87
C ASN A 93 -15.63 -6.37 2.17
N LEU A 94 -14.49 -7.04 2.29
CA LEU A 94 -14.24 -8.36 1.71
C LEU A 94 -14.64 -9.52 2.63
N LEU A 95 -14.83 -9.29 3.93
CA LEU A 95 -15.20 -10.35 4.89
C LEU A 95 -16.43 -11.17 4.49
N PRO A 96 -17.54 -10.59 3.99
CA PRO A 96 -18.69 -11.36 3.56
C PRO A 96 -18.34 -12.37 2.46
N GLU A 97 -17.54 -11.95 1.47
CA GLU A 97 -17.09 -12.80 0.36
C GLU A 97 -16.15 -13.90 0.86
N MET A 98 -15.17 -13.57 1.71
CA MET A 98 -14.26 -14.55 2.30
C MET A 98 -15.01 -15.64 3.07
N ASN A 99 -16.04 -15.26 3.83
CA ASN A 99 -16.88 -16.20 4.58
C ASN A 99 -17.77 -17.02 3.64
N HIS A 100 -18.36 -16.39 2.62
CA HIS A 100 -19.20 -17.07 1.64
C HIS A 100 -18.44 -18.15 0.86
N TYR A 101 -17.22 -17.85 0.44
CA TYR A 101 -16.35 -18.80 -0.29
C TYR A 101 -15.54 -19.73 0.63
N GLY A 102 -15.65 -19.60 1.95
CA GLY A 102 -14.95 -20.46 2.91
C GLY A 102 -13.42 -20.36 2.80
N ALA A 103 -12.89 -19.13 2.79
CA ALA A 103 -11.45 -18.88 2.67
C ALA A 103 -10.66 -19.57 3.79
N ALA A 104 -9.96 -20.67 3.46
CA ALA A 104 -9.16 -21.44 4.40
C ALA A 104 -7.71 -20.92 4.53
N GLN A 105 -7.23 -20.18 3.54
CA GLN A 105 -5.90 -19.57 3.53
C GLN A 105 -6.00 -18.16 2.96
N ILE A 106 -5.35 -17.21 3.63
CA ILE A 106 -5.30 -15.81 3.21
C ILE A 106 -3.85 -15.34 3.24
N ILE A 107 -3.42 -14.70 2.16
CA ILE A 107 -2.08 -14.12 2.02
C ILE A 107 -2.25 -12.62 1.88
N LEU A 108 -1.71 -11.88 2.85
CA LEU A 108 -1.66 -10.42 2.81
C LEU A 108 -0.34 -10.00 2.15
N VAL A 109 -0.41 -9.32 1.01
CA VAL A 109 0.77 -8.82 0.30
C VAL A 109 0.79 -7.30 0.42
N GLY A 110 1.90 -6.74 0.90
CA GLY A 110 2.03 -5.30 1.09
C GLY A 110 3.48 -4.84 1.27
N GLY A 111 3.68 -3.52 1.19
CA GLY A 111 4.99 -2.91 1.43
C GLY A 111 5.28 -2.66 2.92
N ALA A 112 6.39 -1.97 3.18
CA ALA A 112 6.91 -1.73 4.52
C ALA A 112 5.87 -1.16 5.50
N GLY A 113 5.08 -0.16 5.07
CA GLY A 113 4.08 0.46 5.95
C GLY A 113 2.97 -0.49 6.40
N ILE A 114 2.44 -1.34 5.50
CA ILE A 114 1.47 -2.40 5.84
C ILE A 114 2.09 -3.37 6.87
N MET A 115 3.37 -3.73 6.70
CA MET A 115 4.04 -4.68 7.57
C MET A 115 4.10 -4.20 9.02
N THR A 116 4.12 -2.88 9.26
CA THR A 116 4.16 -2.33 10.63
C THR A 116 2.91 -2.66 11.46
N TYR A 117 1.76 -2.91 10.82
CA TYR A 117 0.50 -3.23 11.51
C TYR A 117 -0.17 -4.49 10.95
N ILE A 118 0.62 -5.39 10.36
CA ILE A 118 0.10 -6.60 9.71
C ILE A 118 -0.66 -7.51 10.68
N SER A 119 -0.23 -7.58 11.94
CA SER A 119 -0.91 -8.35 12.99
C SER A 119 -2.34 -7.83 13.23
N GLU A 120 -2.53 -6.50 13.26
CA GLU A 120 -3.87 -5.91 13.38
C GLU A 120 -4.77 -6.30 12.20
N LEU A 121 -4.22 -6.37 10.98
CA LEU A 121 -4.98 -6.80 9.80
C LEU A 121 -5.31 -8.29 9.86
N ALA A 122 -4.38 -9.12 10.33
CA ALA A 122 -4.59 -10.55 10.49
C ALA A 122 -5.71 -10.87 11.49
N GLU A 123 -5.79 -10.13 12.59
CA GLU A 123 -6.86 -10.27 13.60
C GLU A 123 -8.26 -9.92 13.06
N MET A 124 -8.34 -9.13 11.98
CA MET A 124 -9.62 -8.79 11.35
C MET A 124 -10.15 -9.89 10.41
N LEU A 125 -9.30 -10.85 10.01
CA LEU A 125 -9.66 -11.90 9.06
C LEU A 125 -10.45 -13.04 9.75
N PRO A 126 -11.13 -13.91 8.97
CA PRO A 126 -11.82 -15.06 9.55
C PRO A 126 -10.88 -15.93 10.39
N ALA A 127 -11.23 -16.18 11.65
CA ALA A 127 -10.41 -16.95 12.59
C ALA A 127 -10.14 -18.41 12.14
N THR A 128 -10.92 -18.92 11.19
CA THR A 128 -10.75 -20.26 10.60
C THR A 128 -9.69 -20.29 9.49
N ALA A 129 -9.24 -19.15 9.01
CA ALA A 129 -8.27 -19.05 7.92
C ALA A 129 -6.84 -19.09 8.45
N ALA A 130 -5.96 -19.84 7.80
CA ALA A 130 -4.52 -19.70 7.97
C ALA A 130 -4.07 -18.40 7.30
N VAL A 131 -3.48 -17.48 8.06
CA VAL A 131 -3.02 -16.17 7.57
C VAL A 131 -1.50 -16.17 7.43
N SER A 132 -1.01 -15.68 6.30
CA SER A 132 0.40 -15.40 6.07
C SER A 132 0.57 -14.03 5.42
N ALA A 133 1.76 -13.46 5.52
CA ALA A 133 2.06 -12.15 4.95
C ALA A 133 3.32 -12.21 4.08
N VAL A 134 3.30 -11.47 2.97
CA VAL A 134 4.44 -11.26 2.10
C VAL A 134 4.73 -9.76 2.06
N CYS A 135 5.93 -9.43 2.49
CA CYS A 135 6.52 -8.13 2.30
C CYS A 135 7.04 -8.03 0.86
N ASP A 136 6.39 -7.20 0.05
CA ASP A 136 6.82 -6.89 -1.32
C ASP A 136 7.52 -5.53 -1.34
N GLY A 137 8.81 -5.51 -1.70
CA GLY A 137 9.60 -4.29 -1.76
C GLY A 137 10.09 -3.72 -0.42
N CYS A 138 10.01 -4.45 0.71
CA CYS A 138 10.61 -3.98 1.99
C CYS A 138 12.07 -4.40 2.19
N ALA A 139 12.74 -4.91 1.14
CA ALA A 139 14.19 -4.93 1.11
C ALA A 139 14.71 -3.49 0.97
N ILE A 140 14.77 -2.77 2.07
CA ILE A 140 15.57 -1.54 2.18
C ILE A 140 17.01 -2.04 2.14
N GLN A 141 17.60 -2.18 0.96
CA GLN A 141 19.04 -2.31 0.92
C GLN A 141 19.56 -1.00 1.50
N ILE A 142 20.07 -1.07 2.74
CA ILE A 142 20.98 -0.09 3.30
C ILE A 142 22.28 -0.25 2.49
N LEU A 143 22.24 0.13 1.21
CA LEU A 143 23.44 0.35 0.44
C LEU A 143 24.11 1.53 1.13
N ASP A 144 25.31 1.26 1.64
CA ASP A 144 26.23 2.20 2.26
C ASP A 144 25.96 3.65 1.82
N GLN A 145 25.25 4.41 2.67
CA GLN A 145 24.85 5.78 2.39
C GLN A 145 26.02 6.76 2.45
N SER A 146 27.26 6.28 2.68
CA SER A 146 28.46 7.10 2.69
C SER A 146 28.70 7.88 1.39
N ASN A 147 28.00 7.56 0.30
CA ASN A 147 28.11 8.23 -0.99
C ASN A 147 26.85 8.99 -1.47
N VAL A 148 25.75 8.98 -0.71
CA VAL A 148 24.63 9.91 -1.00
C VAL A 148 24.97 11.21 -0.29
N GLY A 149 25.92 11.95 -0.86
CA GLY A 149 26.28 13.28 -0.37
C GLY A 149 25.01 14.12 -0.24
N ASP A 150 24.95 14.96 0.80
CA ASP A 150 23.89 15.89 1.20
C ASP A 150 23.14 16.48 0.00
N SER A 151 22.26 15.69 -0.60
CA SER A 151 21.64 16.02 -1.87
C SER A 151 20.49 16.91 -1.49
N ASP A 152 20.50 18.13 -2.05
CA ASP A 152 19.42 19.09 -1.88
C ASP A 152 18.09 18.34 -2.07
N CYS A 153 17.32 18.21 -0.99
CA CYS A 153 16.12 17.38 -0.92
C CYS A 153 14.97 18.11 -1.65
N SER A 154 15.20 18.39 -2.93
CA SER A 154 14.33 19.15 -3.81
C SER A 154 13.25 18.29 -4.46
N ASP A 155 13.35 16.97 -4.35
CA ASP A 155 12.40 16.01 -4.89
C ASP A 155 12.24 14.79 -3.94
N SER A 156 11.01 14.28 -3.78
CA SER A 156 10.72 13.10 -2.96
C SER A 156 11.50 11.85 -3.39
N ASP A 157 11.82 11.74 -4.67
CA ASP A 157 12.45 10.54 -5.24
C ASP A 157 13.98 10.55 -5.09
N SER A 158 14.59 11.72 -4.84
CA SER A 158 16.03 11.87 -4.66
C SER A 158 16.46 11.95 -3.20
N CYS A 159 15.53 12.18 -2.27
CA CYS A 159 15.85 12.31 -0.86
C CYS A 159 16.11 10.94 -0.21
N ALA A 160 17.03 10.91 0.76
CA ALA A 160 17.28 9.73 1.56
C ALA A 160 15.99 9.28 2.30
N PRO A 161 15.74 7.96 2.41
CA PRO A 161 14.58 7.42 3.14
C PRO A 161 14.46 7.94 4.58
N GLU A 162 15.58 8.15 5.29
CA GLU A 162 15.61 8.67 6.65
C GLU A 162 15.05 10.09 6.73
N THR A 163 15.43 10.93 5.77
CA THR A 163 14.94 12.32 5.66
C THR A 163 13.45 12.34 5.28
N THR A 164 13.04 11.54 4.31
CA THR A 164 11.64 11.53 3.86
C THR A 164 10.70 10.93 4.89
N LEU A 165 11.08 9.85 5.57
CA LEU A 165 10.27 9.21 6.61
C LEU A 165 10.13 10.10 7.85
N SER A 166 11.21 10.74 8.30
CA SER A 166 11.17 11.64 9.46
C SER A 166 10.26 12.86 9.25
N GLN A 167 10.11 13.33 8.02
CA GLN A 167 9.17 14.40 7.66
C GLN A 167 7.76 13.87 7.35
N GLY A 168 7.67 12.69 6.73
CA GLY A 168 6.41 12.09 6.26
C GLY A 168 5.53 11.59 7.39
N VAL A 169 6.07 10.86 8.36
CA VAL A 169 5.29 10.26 9.46
C VAL A 169 4.47 11.31 10.24
N PRO A 170 5.05 12.46 10.68
CA PRO A 170 4.27 13.52 11.31
C PRO A 170 3.22 14.14 10.38
N LEU A 171 3.55 14.32 9.09
CA LEU A 171 2.64 14.88 8.09
C LEU A 171 1.42 13.99 7.87
N TRP A 172 1.62 12.67 7.86
CA TRP A 172 0.56 11.67 7.73
C TRP A 172 -0.20 11.43 9.04
N ARG A 173 0.17 12.15 10.11
CA ARG A 173 -0.46 12.09 11.45
C ARG A 173 -0.55 10.65 11.95
N THR A 174 0.54 9.91 11.81
CA THR A 174 0.61 8.50 12.20
C THR A 174 1.80 8.27 13.11
N ASP A 175 1.72 7.19 13.88
CA ASP A 175 2.80 6.71 14.74
C ASP A 175 3.25 5.35 14.23
N LEU A 176 4.57 5.14 14.19
CA LEU A 176 5.13 3.82 13.95
C LEU A 176 5.10 3.03 15.28
N PRO A 177 4.76 1.72 15.24
CA PRO A 177 4.78 0.89 16.44
C PRO A 177 6.15 0.92 17.11
N SER A 178 6.20 1.00 18.44
CA SER A 178 7.45 0.99 19.20
C SER A 178 8.21 -0.34 19.13
N SER A 179 7.58 -1.39 18.63
CA SER A 179 8.16 -2.72 18.42
C SER A 179 8.89 -2.88 17.09
N CYS A 180 8.84 -1.87 16.21
CA CYS A 180 9.58 -1.84 14.94
C CYS A 180 11.04 -1.45 15.15
#